data_AF-A0A1B2J7A0-F1
#
_entry.id   AF-A0A1B2J7A0-F1
#
_cell.length_a   1.000
_cell.length_b   1.000
_cell.length_c   1.000
_cell.angle_alpha   90.00
_cell.angle_beta   90.00
_cell.angle_gamma   90.00
#
_symmetry.space_group_name_H-M   'P 1'
#
loop_
_entity.id
_entity.type
_entity.pdbx_description
1 polymer ?
#
loop_
_entity_poly.entity_id
_entity_poly.type
_entity_poly.pdbx_seq_one_letter_code
_entity_poly.pdbx_strand_id
1 'polypeptide(L)'
;MPKDILSLMGKNVCVKRHPTFSSKNETPTSILGKAGATLLKELEGWDIGLECISDMPSKIQNDQKSVKIAGFDLDGTLILTKSGSTFAKHEKDWKWFDTNTVGKLQELVSQDYLIVVFSNQGGFPVNSTSKRFLQFVTKWNEIRRQLEALDSNFQERLFMIAAPKVKSEEPPKFRKPEVGMWNYVLERVQVPCSSPQDAKNIDLSSSFFVGDAAGRKTDFSDSDKAFAETVGIQFQTPEAFFRK
;
A
#
# COMPACT_ATOMS: atom_id res chain seq x y z
N MET A 1 17.39 49.53 15.95
CA MET A 1 17.08 48.20 16.51
C MET A 1 15.85 48.33 17.39
N PRO A 2 14.98 47.32 17.52
CA PRO A 2 15.11 45.89 17.13
C PRO A 2 13.88 45.41 16.31
N LYS A 3 13.70 44.19 15.80
CA LYS A 3 14.40 42.89 15.80
C LYS A 3 13.77 42.03 14.68
N ASP A 4 14.64 41.30 13.99
CA ASP A 4 14.44 39.93 13.52
C ASP A 4 13.38 39.61 12.45
N ILE A 5 13.82 39.80 11.20
CA ILE A 5 13.57 38.91 10.06
C ILE A 5 14.27 37.56 10.37
N LEU A 6 13.77 36.81 11.37
CA LEU A 6 14.26 35.47 11.76
C LEU A 6 13.35 34.73 12.76
N SER A 7 12.04 34.96 12.69
CA SER A 7 11.01 34.25 13.48
C SER A 7 9.79 34.07 12.56
N LEU A 8 9.43 32.90 12.03
CA LEU A 8 9.50 31.55 12.55
C LEU A 8 9.77 30.56 11.41
N MET A 9 11.01 30.10 11.30
CA MET A 9 11.30 28.80 10.73
C MET A 9 10.62 27.71 11.57
N GLY A 10 10.20 26.63 10.90
CA GLY A 10 9.91 25.37 11.55
C GLY A 10 8.49 25.20 12.06
N LYS A 11 7.53 25.01 11.14
CA LYS A 11 6.48 24.03 11.44
C LYS A 11 7.19 22.68 11.56
N ASN A 12 7.62 22.37 12.77
CA ASN A 12 7.91 21.02 13.21
C ASN A 12 6.63 20.20 13.01
N VAL A 13 6.38 19.71 11.80
CA VAL A 13 5.74 18.41 11.63
C VAL A 13 6.84 17.39 11.88
N CYS A 14 7.27 17.37 13.15
CA CYS A 14 7.92 16.21 13.70
C CYS A 14 6.95 15.07 13.39
N VAL A 15 7.47 14.05 12.71
CA VAL A 15 6.99 12.68 12.84
C VAL A 15 6.89 12.43 14.34
N LYS A 16 5.75 12.80 14.93
CA LYS A 16 5.25 12.07 16.08
C LYS A 16 5.29 10.67 15.55
N ARG A 17 6.12 9.81 16.17
CA ARG A 17 6.00 8.37 16.02
C ARG A 17 4.51 8.14 15.82
N HIS A 18 4.09 7.50 14.71
CA HIS A 18 2.78 6.89 14.76
C HIS A 18 2.73 6.20 16.12
N PRO A 19 1.61 6.24 16.86
CA PRO A 19 1.48 5.33 17.95
C PRO A 19 1.60 3.93 17.31
N THR A 20 2.83 3.44 17.20
CA THR A 20 3.16 2.05 17.18
C THR A 20 2.44 1.62 18.43
N PHE A 21 1.36 0.89 18.25
CA PHE A 21 0.93 0.02 19.31
C PHE A 21 2.17 -0.79 19.61
N SER A 22 2.81 -0.43 20.73
CA SER A 22 3.64 -1.32 21.51
C SER A 22 3.00 -2.69 21.38
N SER A 23 3.80 -3.72 21.20
CA SER A 23 3.40 -5.13 21.12
C SER A 23 2.57 -5.66 22.31
N LYS A 24 2.01 -4.75 23.12
CA LYS A 24 1.22 -4.95 24.33
C LYS A 24 -0.08 -4.14 24.39
N ASN A 25 -0.51 -3.44 23.34
CA ASN A 25 -1.90 -2.99 23.27
C ASN A 25 -2.65 -3.77 22.18
N GLU A 26 -3.85 -4.16 22.53
CA GLU A 26 -4.62 -5.21 21.90
C GLU A 26 -4.95 -4.87 20.43
N THR A 27 -4.61 -5.76 19.49
CA THR A 27 -5.38 -5.94 18.26
C THR A 27 -6.85 -5.85 18.66
N PRO A 28 -7.73 -5.05 18.01
CA PRO A 28 -9.06 -4.81 18.55
C PRO A 28 -9.72 -6.13 18.92
N THR A 29 -9.82 -6.39 20.23
CA THR A 29 -10.15 -7.71 20.79
C THR A 29 -11.54 -8.16 20.31
N SER A 30 -12.34 -7.19 19.84
CA SER A 30 -13.64 -7.34 19.19
C SER A 30 -13.61 -7.90 17.75
N ILE A 31 -12.53 -7.69 16.98
CA ILE A 31 -12.36 -8.21 15.61
C ILE A 31 -11.98 -9.70 15.68
N LEU A 32 -11.04 -10.06 16.56
CA LEU A 32 -10.60 -11.45 16.74
C LEU A 32 -11.60 -12.28 17.55
N GLY A 33 -12.27 -11.69 18.55
CA GLY A 33 -13.19 -12.40 19.44
C GLY A 33 -14.47 -12.97 18.78
N LYS A 34 -14.75 -12.63 17.52
CA LYS A 34 -15.87 -13.16 16.73
C LYS A 34 -15.42 -13.95 15.49
N ALA A 35 -14.12 -14.08 15.28
CA ALA A 35 -13.55 -14.73 14.11
C ALA A 35 -13.51 -16.26 14.30
N GLY A 36 -14.04 -17.02 13.34
CA GLY A 36 -13.84 -18.48 13.30
C GLY A 36 -12.36 -18.83 13.08
N ALA A 37 -11.95 -20.05 13.42
CA ALA A 37 -10.55 -20.49 13.35
C ALA A 37 -9.90 -20.29 11.97
N THR A 38 -10.65 -20.49 10.88
CA THR A 38 -10.18 -20.23 9.51
C THR A 38 -9.84 -18.76 9.28
N LEU A 39 -10.62 -17.84 9.86
CA LEU A 39 -10.38 -16.41 9.73
C LEU A 39 -9.14 -15.97 10.53
N LEU A 40 -8.94 -16.51 11.72
CA LEU A 40 -7.74 -16.22 12.51
C LEU A 40 -6.47 -16.60 11.75
N LYS A 41 -6.51 -17.71 11.01
CA LYS A 41 -5.40 -18.15 10.16
C LYS A 41 -5.16 -17.21 8.97
N GLU A 42 -6.21 -16.75 8.31
CA GLU A 42 -6.09 -15.80 7.17
C GLU A 42 -5.56 -14.42 7.60
N LEU A 43 -5.73 -14.05 8.88
CA LEU A 43 -5.24 -12.78 9.43
C LEU A 43 -3.84 -12.90 10.06
N GLU A 44 -3.24 -14.08 10.06
CA GLU A 44 -1.88 -14.27 10.57
C GLU A 44 -0.89 -13.44 9.73
N GLY A 45 -0.07 -12.63 10.41
CA GLY A 45 0.90 -11.73 9.75
C GLY A 45 0.34 -10.35 9.37
N TRP A 46 -0.98 -10.15 9.39
CA TRP A 46 -1.58 -8.84 9.12
C TRP A 46 -1.48 -7.89 10.33
N ASP A 47 -1.13 -6.64 10.05
CA ASP A 47 -1.29 -5.52 10.97
C ASP A 47 -2.60 -4.79 10.66
N ILE A 48 -3.51 -4.73 11.63
CA ILE A 48 -4.87 -4.22 11.46
C ILE A 48 -5.02 -2.95 12.29
N GLY A 49 -4.88 -1.80 11.62
CA GLY A 49 -5.04 -0.47 12.21
C GLY A 49 -6.38 0.18 11.87
N LEU A 50 -6.64 1.33 12.51
CA LEU A 50 -7.87 2.08 12.25
C LEU A 50 -7.85 2.81 10.89
N GLU A 51 -6.67 3.27 10.48
CA GLU A 51 -6.49 4.10 9.28
C GLU A 51 -5.98 3.30 8.08
N CYS A 52 -5.40 2.13 8.31
CA CYS A 52 -4.97 1.18 7.29
C CYS A 52 -4.85 -0.23 7.87
N ILE A 53 -4.81 -1.20 6.96
CA ILE A 53 -4.35 -2.57 7.24
C ILE A 53 -3.13 -2.84 6.37
N SER A 54 -2.21 -3.68 6.83
CA SER A 54 -1.04 -4.04 6.04
C SER A 54 -0.62 -5.49 6.24
N ASP A 55 -0.02 -6.03 5.18
CA ASP A 55 0.67 -7.31 5.18
C ASP A 55 2.09 -7.03 4.67
N MET A 56 3.06 -7.17 5.56
CA MET A 56 4.45 -6.79 5.31
C MET A 56 5.40 -7.84 5.89
N PRO A 57 6.55 -8.10 5.23
CA PRO A 57 7.57 -9.02 5.73
C PRO A 57 8.05 -8.62 7.13
N SER A 58 8.25 -9.61 8.00
CA SER A 58 8.74 -9.38 9.37
C SER A 58 10.20 -8.92 9.41
N LYS A 59 10.97 -9.33 8.40
CA LYS A 59 12.34 -8.89 8.16
C LYS A 59 12.35 -8.18 6.82
N ILE A 60 12.79 -6.93 6.85
CA ILE A 60 13.00 -6.13 5.65
C ILE A 60 14.51 -6.13 5.45
N GLN A 61 14.99 -6.77 4.38
CA GLN A 61 16.39 -6.64 4.00
C GLN A 61 16.61 -5.22 3.49
N ASN A 62 17.26 -4.39 4.31
CA ASN A 62 17.71 -3.05 3.94
C ASN A 62 19.25 -3.06 3.85
N ASP A 63 19.77 -3.95 3.01
CA ASP A 63 21.21 -4.04 2.71
C ASP A 63 21.63 -3.02 1.65
N GLN A 64 20.66 -2.44 0.95
CA GLN A 64 20.88 -1.44 -0.08
C GLN A 64 21.16 -0.06 0.52
N LYS A 65 22.18 0.62 -0.02
CA LYS A 65 22.46 2.03 0.31
C LYS A 65 21.31 2.96 -0.10
N SER A 66 20.52 2.56 -1.09
CA SER A 66 19.33 3.27 -1.57
C SER A 66 18.26 2.27 -2.05
N VAL A 67 17.06 2.34 -1.48
CA VAL A 67 15.92 1.47 -1.80
C VAL A 67 15.15 2.05 -2.98
N LYS A 68 14.76 1.19 -3.92
CA LYS A 68 13.87 1.54 -5.04
C LYS A 68 12.49 0.96 -4.78
N ILE A 69 11.44 1.76 -4.94
CA ILE A 69 10.06 1.33 -4.72
C ILE A 69 9.31 1.28 -6.04
N ALA A 70 8.75 0.10 -6.35
CA ALA A 70 7.77 -0.09 -7.40
C ALA A 70 6.39 -0.16 -6.74
N GLY A 71 5.68 0.96 -6.75
CA GLY A 71 4.35 1.09 -6.19
C GLY A 71 3.26 0.70 -7.18
N PHE A 72 2.22 0.03 -6.72
CA PHE A 72 1.08 -0.39 -7.54
C PHE A 72 -0.25 -0.14 -6.85
N ASP A 73 -1.28 0.26 -7.58
CA ASP A 73 -2.66 -0.03 -7.18
C ASP A 73 -2.96 -1.53 -7.34
N LEU A 74 -4.03 -2.02 -6.71
CA LEU A 74 -4.48 -3.41 -6.83
C LEU A 74 -5.56 -3.58 -7.90
N ASP A 75 -6.75 -3.00 -7.67
CA ASP A 75 -8.00 -3.34 -8.35
C ASP A 75 -8.16 -2.45 -9.59
N GLY A 76 -7.95 -3.02 -10.78
CA GLY A 76 -7.84 -2.24 -12.03
C GLY A 76 -6.41 -2.16 -12.56
N THR A 77 -5.43 -2.50 -11.71
CA THR A 77 -4.00 -2.35 -12.00
C THR A 77 -3.22 -3.67 -12.02
N LEU A 78 -3.07 -4.33 -10.87
CA LEU A 78 -2.42 -5.66 -10.83
C LEU A 78 -3.42 -6.76 -11.22
N ILE A 79 -4.68 -6.56 -10.85
CA ILE A 79 -5.75 -7.53 -11.09
C ILE A 79 -6.98 -6.86 -11.69
N LEU A 80 -7.73 -7.64 -12.45
CA LEU A 80 -9.06 -7.32 -12.96
C LEU A 80 -10.06 -8.31 -12.40
N THR A 81 -11.34 -7.96 -12.37
CA THR A 81 -12.38 -8.94 -12.04
C THR A 81 -12.51 -9.97 -13.17
N LYS A 82 -12.70 -11.25 -12.81
CA LYS A 82 -12.98 -12.30 -13.80
C LYS A 82 -14.37 -12.11 -14.41
N SER A 83 -15.31 -11.64 -13.61
CA SER A 83 -16.70 -11.41 -13.98
C SER A 83 -16.92 -10.18 -14.88
N GLY A 84 -15.92 -9.32 -15.05
CA GLY A 84 -16.03 -8.05 -15.78
C GLY A 84 -16.83 -6.97 -15.04
N SER A 85 -17.23 -7.23 -13.78
CA SER A 85 -17.91 -6.24 -12.94
C SER A 85 -16.91 -5.23 -12.36
N THR A 86 -17.35 -4.01 -12.06
CA THR A 86 -16.49 -2.98 -11.43
C THR A 86 -15.91 -3.43 -10.10
N PHE A 87 -16.67 -4.17 -9.29
CA PHE A 87 -16.23 -4.71 -8.01
C PHE A 87 -16.28 -6.23 -8.03
N ALA A 88 -15.30 -6.87 -7.38
CA ALA A 88 -15.25 -8.32 -7.24
C ALA A 88 -16.48 -8.85 -6.48
N LYS A 89 -17.11 -9.91 -7.01
CA LYS A 89 -18.28 -10.56 -6.38
C LYS A 89 -17.91 -11.48 -5.22
N HIS A 90 -16.71 -12.03 -5.25
CA HIS A 90 -16.15 -12.92 -4.23
C HIS A 90 -14.61 -12.95 -4.31
N GLU A 91 -13.96 -13.56 -3.34
CA GLU A 91 -12.50 -13.61 -3.17
C GLU A 91 -11.76 -14.27 -4.36
N LYS A 92 -12.44 -15.13 -5.13
CA LYS A 92 -11.90 -15.76 -6.35
C LYS A 92 -12.18 -14.97 -7.65
N ASP A 93 -12.93 -13.86 -7.58
CA ASP A 93 -13.35 -13.07 -8.74
C ASP A 93 -12.25 -12.08 -9.15
N TRP A 94 -11.07 -12.61 -9.44
CA TRP A 94 -9.94 -11.83 -9.93
C TRP A 94 -9.09 -12.65 -10.90
N LYS A 95 -8.45 -11.95 -11.83
CA LYS A 95 -7.42 -12.45 -12.74
C LYS A 95 -6.31 -11.40 -12.82
N TRP A 96 -5.10 -11.80 -13.18
CA TRP A 96 -4.03 -10.85 -13.51
C TRP A 96 -4.49 -9.86 -14.58
N PHE A 97 -4.02 -8.63 -14.49
CA PHE A 97 -4.36 -7.57 -15.43
C PHE A 97 -3.99 -7.93 -16.87
N ASP A 98 -2.79 -8.50 -17.04
CA ASP A 98 -2.25 -8.95 -18.30
C ASP A 98 -1.47 -10.27 -18.12
N THR A 99 -1.24 -11.01 -19.19
CA THR A 99 -0.40 -12.22 -19.15
C THR A 99 1.04 -11.91 -18.74
N ASN A 100 1.50 -10.68 -18.99
CA ASN A 100 2.85 -10.24 -18.64
C ASN A 100 2.99 -9.75 -17.18
N THR A 101 1.88 -9.56 -16.45
CA THR A 101 1.90 -8.94 -15.11
C THR A 101 2.87 -9.65 -14.16
N VAL A 102 2.78 -10.98 -14.06
CA VAL A 102 3.64 -11.77 -13.16
C VAL A 102 5.11 -11.67 -13.58
N GLY A 103 5.41 -11.79 -14.88
CA GLY A 103 6.78 -11.70 -15.39
C GLY A 103 7.42 -10.34 -15.10
N LYS A 104 6.65 -9.24 -15.20
CA LYS A 104 7.11 -7.90 -14.82
C LYS A 104 7.38 -7.76 -13.33
N LEU A 105 6.57 -8.36 -12.47
CA LEU A 105 6.84 -8.35 -11.03
C LEU A 105 8.12 -9.14 -10.68
N GLN A 106 8.36 -10.28 -11.34
CA GLN A 106 9.60 -11.05 -11.18
C GLN A 106 10.83 -10.25 -11.66
N GLU A 107 10.72 -9.55 -12.79
CA GLU A 107 11.76 -8.65 -13.27
C GLU A 107 12.12 -7.59 -12.23
N LEU A 108 11.13 -6.95 -11.61
CA LEU A 108 11.34 -5.94 -10.57
C LEU A 108 12.03 -6.51 -9.33
N VAL A 109 11.61 -7.69 -8.87
CA VAL A 109 12.27 -8.40 -7.76
C VAL A 109 13.73 -8.68 -8.10
N SER A 110 14.03 -9.15 -9.32
CA SER A 110 15.40 -9.42 -9.77
C SER A 110 16.27 -8.16 -9.89
N GLN A 111 15.63 -7.00 -10.00
CA GLN A 111 16.27 -5.68 -10.02
C GLN A 111 16.29 -5.03 -8.63
N ASP A 112 16.03 -5.80 -7.57
CA ASP A 112 16.05 -5.37 -6.17
C ASP A 112 15.02 -4.28 -5.81
N TYR A 113 13.92 -4.17 -6.56
CA TYR A 113 12.82 -3.30 -6.18
C TYR A 113 12.07 -3.85 -4.96
N LEU A 114 11.69 -2.93 -4.08
CA LEU A 114 10.63 -3.15 -3.11
C LEU A 114 9.29 -2.97 -3.82
N ILE A 115 8.49 -4.03 -3.91
CA ILE A 115 7.17 -3.98 -4.52
C ILE A 115 6.15 -3.66 -3.44
N VAL A 116 5.42 -2.58 -3.61
CA VAL A 116 4.44 -2.11 -2.63
C VAL A 116 3.10 -1.89 -3.28
N VAL A 117 2.08 -2.59 -2.80
CA VAL A 117 0.70 -2.42 -3.25
C VAL A 117 -0.02 -1.46 -2.30
N PHE A 118 -0.52 -0.36 -2.86
CA PHE A 118 -1.23 0.71 -2.16
C PHE A 118 -2.69 0.72 -2.61
N SER A 119 -3.62 0.27 -1.76
CA SER A 119 -5.02 0.03 -2.18
C SER A 119 -6.06 0.85 -1.41
N ASN A 120 -6.96 1.49 -2.14
CA ASN A 120 -8.03 2.32 -1.61
C ASN A 120 -9.32 1.51 -1.35
N GLN A 121 -9.46 0.83 -0.21
CA GLN A 121 -10.55 -0.14 0.00
C GLN A 121 -11.79 0.44 0.71
N GLY A 122 -12.78 0.92 -0.06
CA GLY A 122 -13.99 1.53 0.53
C GLY A 122 -15.00 0.53 1.14
N GLY A 123 -14.81 -0.77 0.87
CA GLY A 123 -15.81 -1.81 1.11
C GLY A 123 -15.77 -2.49 2.47
N PHE A 124 -14.68 -2.37 3.24
CA PHE A 124 -14.59 -2.96 4.57
C PHE A 124 -14.49 -1.90 5.67
N PRO A 125 -15.38 -1.94 6.68
CA PRO A 125 -15.24 -1.14 7.89
C PRO A 125 -14.02 -1.55 8.69
N VAL A 126 -13.30 -0.53 9.15
CA VAL A 126 -12.13 -0.55 10.03
C VAL A 126 -12.26 -1.52 11.22
N ASN A 127 -13.46 -1.67 11.77
CA ASN A 127 -13.75 -2.36 13.02
C ASN A 127 -14.57 -3.64 12.82
N SER A 128 -14.47 -4.28 11.65
CA SER A 128 -15.36 -5.41 11.34
C SER A 128 -14.67 -6.55 10.59
N THR A 129 -15.03 -7.78 10.96
CA THR A 129 -14.87 -9.00 10.17
C THR A 129 -15.94 -9.09 9.08
N SER A 130 -16.22 -7.98 8.39
CA SER A 130 -17.24 -7.96 7.34
C SER A 130 -16.88 -8.94 6.22
N LYS A 131 -17.88 -9.50 5.55
CA LYS A 131 -17.67 -10.39 4.40
C LYS A 131 -16.68 -9.81 3.38
N ARG A 132 -16.76 -8.50 3.12
CA ARG A 132 -15.86 -7.80 2.18
C ARG A 132 -14.42 -7.69 2.69
N PHE A 133 -14.24 -7.49 4.00
CA PHE A 133 -12.91 -7.52 4.62
C PHE A 133 -12.26 -8.89 4.40
N LEU A 134 -13.02 -9.96 4.67
CA LEU A 134 -12.52 -11.33 4.52
C LEU A 134 -12.19 -11.65 3.07
N GLN A 135 -13.08 -11.25 2.16
CA GLN A 135 -12.85 -11.42 0.73
C GLN A 135 -11.58 -10.71 0.27
N PHE A 136 -11.29 -9.52 0.80
CA PHE A 136 -10.07 -8.79 0.48
C PHE A 136 -8.82 -9.51 0.99
N VAL A 137 -8.80 -9.88 2.28
CA VAL A 137 -7.67 -10.59 2.91
C VAL A 137 -7.40 -11.91 2.20
N THR A 138 -8.42 -12.75 2.01
CA THR A 138 -8.27 -14.04 1.33
C THR A 138 -7.84 -13.88 -0.13
N LYS A 139 -8.33 -12.84 -0.84
CA LYS A 139 -7.89 -12.52 -2.20
C LYS A 139 -6.40 -12.18 -2.21
N TRP A 140 -5.96 -11.30 -1.31
CA TRP A 140 -4.55 -10.90 -1.24
C TRP A 140 -3.64 -12.06 -0.82
N ASN A 141 -4.00 -12.83 0.20
CA ASN A 141 -3.22 -13.98 0.64
C ASN A 141 -3.02 -14.99 -0.50
N GLU A 142 -4.05 -15.21 -1.33
CA GLU A 142 -3.93 -16.08 -2.51
C GLU A 142 -3.00 -15.49 -3.58
N ILE A 143 -3.10 -14.19 -3.87
CA ILE A 143 -2.20 -13.49 -4.79
C ILE A 143 -0.75 -13.60 -4.32
N ARG A 144 -0.50 -13.31 -3.03
CA ARG A 144 0.81 -13.39 -2.40
C ARG A 144 1.38 -14.80 -2.48
N ARG A 145 0.59 -15.81 -2.10
CA ARG A 145 0.99 -17.22 -2.17
C ARG A 145 1.35 -17.66 -3.60
N GLN A 146 0.62 -17.18 -4.61
CA GLN A 146 0.96 -17.46 -6.01
C GLN A 146 2.30 -16.85 -6.41
N LEU A 147 2.59 -15.61 -6.01
CA LEU A 147 3.86 -14.95 -6.32
C LEU A 147 5.04 -15.61 -5.59
N GLU A 148 4.90 -15.87 -4.30
CA GLU A 148 5.95 -16.51 -3.48
C GLU A 148 6.25 -17.95 -3.91
N ALA A 149 5.27 -18.67 -4.45
CA ALA A 149 5.49 -20.01 -5.00
C ALA A 149 6.28 -19.99 -6.32
N LEU A 150 6.26 -18.88 -7.05
CA LEU A 150 7.01 -18.69 -8.30
C LEU A 150 8.43 -18.16 -8.04
N ASP A 151 8.59 -17.29 -7.05
CA ASP A 151 9.88 -16.77 -6.62
C ASP A 151 9.85 -16.46 -5.11
N SER A 152 10.69 -17.14 -4.33
CA SER A 152 10.74 -16.97 -2.88
C SER A 152 11.20 -15.56 -2.47
N ASN A 153 11.86 -14.80 -3.35
CA ASN A 153 12.30 -13.43 -3.06
C ASN A 153 11.12 -12.47 -2.82
N PHE A 154 9.91 -12.80 -3.30
CA PHE A 154 8.71 -12.02 -2.98
C PHE A 154 8.43 -11.99 -1.47
N GLN A 155 8.85 -13.00 -0.69
CA GLN A 155 8.60 -13.06 0.76
C GLN A 155 9.19 -11.86 1.51
N GLU A 156 10.29 -11.28 1.00
CA GLU A 156 10.99 -10.16 1.63
C GLU A 156 10.79 -8.83 0.88
N ARG A 157 10.23 -8.88 -0.33
CA ARG A 157 10.10 -7.71 -1.23
C ARG A 157 8.67 -7.32 -1.58
N LEU A 158 7.65 -8.07 -1.15
CA LEU A 158 6.24 -7.79 -1.43
C LEU A 158 5.50 -7.25 -0.20
N PHE A 159 4.95 -6.05 -0.35
CA PHE A 159 4.25 -5.31 0.69
C PHE A 159 2.83 -4.99 0.21
N MET A 160 1.87 -5.10 1.11
CA MET A 160 0.51 -4.60 0.92
C MET A 160 0.15 -3.63 2.02
N ILE A 161 -0.44 -2.50 1.61
CA ILE A 161 -1.12 -1.59 2.50
C ILE A 161 -2.43 -1.15 1.87
N ALA A 162 -3.50 -1.25 2.65
CA ALA A 162 -4.85 -0.88 2.21
C ALA A 162 -5.51 0.09 3.19
N ALA A 163 -6.01 1.20 2.66
CA ALA A 163 -6.68 2.24 3.43
C ALA A 163 -8.21 2.07 3.34
N PRO A 164 -8.92 1.79 4.45
CA PRO A 164 -10.37 1.75 4.48
C PRO A 164 -11.00 3.14 4.24
N LYS A 165 -12.31 3.19 4.00
CA LYS A 165 -13.05 4.46 4.10
C LYS A 165 -13.36 4.74 5.57
N VAL A 166 -12.66 5.72 6.15
CA VAL A 166 -12.89 6.18 7.52
C VAL A 166 -13.96 7.26 7.52
N LYS A 167 -14.93 7.17 8.45
CA LYS A 167 -15.83 8.29 8.74
C LYS A 167 -15.13 9.19 9.75
N SER A 168 -14.54 10.27 9.28
CA SER A 168 -13.89 11.28 10.11
C SER A 168 -14.30 12.67 9.63
N GLU A 169 -14.30 13.63 10.54
CA GLU A 169 -14.40 15.06 10.19
C GLU A 169 -13.11 15.56 9.54
N GLU A 170 -11.98 14.92 9.84
CA GLU A 170 -10.70 15.17 9.17
C GLU A 170 -10.63 14.43 7.82
N PRO A 171 -9.94 15.01 6.81
CA PRO A 171 -9.71 14.34 5.54
C PRO A 171 -8.94 13.02 5.71
N PRO A 172 -9.19 12.02 4.86
CA PRO A 172 -8.64 10.68 5.03
C PRO A 172 -7.15 10.62 4.67
N LYS A 173 -6.27 10.73 5.69
CA LYS A 173 -4.79 10.81 5.54
C LYS A 173 -4.15 9.64 4.80
N PHE A 174 -4.73 8.44 4.88
CA PHE A 174 -4.16 7.23 4.28
C PHE A 174 -4.74 6.90 2.90
N ARG A 175 -5.91 7.44 2.51
CA ARG A 175 -6.48 7.11 1.20
C ARG A 175 -5.85 7.98 0.13
N LYS A 176 -5.40 7.36 -0.97
CA LYS A 176 -4.95 8.07 -2.17
C LYS A 176 -6.03 9.08 -2.59
N PRO A 177 -5.66 10.33 -2.94
CA PRO A 177 -4.32 10.79 -3.27
C PRO A 177 -3.40 11.15 -2.08
N GLU A 178 -3.89 11.06 -0.84
CA GLU A 178 -3.07 11.33 0.34
C GLU A 178 -1.95 10.29 0.52
N VAL A 179 -0.84 10.73 1.12
CA VAL A 179 0.42 9.96 1.18
C VAL A 179 0.60 9.15 2.47
N GLY A 180 -0.42 9.01 3.31
CA GLY A 180 -0.30 8.32 4.60
C GLY A 180 0.17 6.87 4.46
N MET A 181 -0.30 6.13 3.44
CA MET A 181 0.21 4.78 3.19
C MET A 181 1.70 4.77 2.80
N TRP A 182 2.16 5.74 2.01
CA TRP A 182 3.57 5.87 1.65
C TRP A 182 4.44 6.13 2.89
N ASN A 183 4.02 7.07 3.74
CA ASN A 183 4.72 7.39 4.98
C ASN A 183 4.80 6.17 5.91
N TYR A 184 3.74 5.39 5.99
CA TYR A 184 3.73 4.13 6.75
C TYR A 184 4.79 3.14 6.23
N VAL A 185 4.93 3.01 4.91
CA VAL A 185 5.98 2.17 4.30
C VAL A 185 7.36 2.69 4.67
N LEU A 186 7.61 4.00 4.55
CA LEU A 186 8.89 4.61 4.94
C LEU A 186 9.24 4.35 6.41
N GLU A 187 8.27 4.46 7.32
CA GLU A 187 8.46 4.14 8.74
C GLU A 187 8.83 2.67 8.94
N ARG A 188 8.13 1.76 8.26
CA ARG A 188 8.39 0.32 8.36
C ARG A 188 9.77 -0.06 7.84
N VAL A 189 10.24 0.57 6.75
CA VAL A 189 11.60 0.37 6.21
C VAL A 189 12.66 1.22 6.92
N GLN A 190 12.30 1.92 8.01
CA GLN A 190 13.17 2.75 8.84
C GLN A 190 13.86 3.89 8.08
N VAL A 191 13.17 4.47 7.10
CA VAL A 191 13.65 5.61 6.34
C VAL A 191 13.33 6.91 7.08
N PRO A 192 14.35 7.70 7.49
CA PRO A 192 14.12 9.00 8.12
C PRO A 192 13.77 10.05 7.07
N CYS A 193 12.66 10.77 7.27
CA CYS A 193 12.19 11.81 6.37
C CYS A 193 11.34 12.87 7.08
N SER A 194 11.39 14.11 6.61
CA SER A 194 10.47 15.18 7.05
C SER A 194 9.25 15.32 6.12
N SER A 195 9.38 14.83 4.89
CA SER A 195 8.36 14.75 3.85
C SER A 195 8.65 13.54 2.96
N PRO A 196 7.69 13.03 2.15
CA PRO A 196 7.97 11.95 1.20
C PRO A 196 9.14 12.26 0.25
N GLN A 197 9.32 13.53 -0.14
CA GLN A 197 10.39 13.97 -1.03
C GLN A 197 11.77 13.94 -0.37
N ASP A 198 11.83 14.05 0.96
CA ASP A 198 13.07 14.06 1.73
C ASP A 198 13.47 12.66 2.25
N ALA A 199 12.84 11.60 1.70
CA ALA A 199 13.06 10.22 2.09
C ALA A 199 14.51 9.80 1.85
N LYS A 200 15.32 9.85 2.92
CA LYS A 200 16.74 9.47 2.84
C LYS A 200 16.85 8.00 2.50
N ASN A 201 17.79 7.67 1.60
CA ASN A 201 18.01 6.31 1.13
C ASN A 201 16.81 5.70 0.37
N ILE A 202 15.88 6.52 -0.13
CA ILE A 202 14.98 6.12 -1.22
C ILE A 202 15.47 6.75 -2.51
N ASP A 203 15.62 5.95 -3.56
CA ASP A 203 15.84 6.47 -4.91
C ASP A 203 14.49 6.83 -5.54
N LEU A 204 14.01 8.04 -5.27
CA LEU A 204 12.75 8.53 -5.83
C LEU A 204 12.79 8.62 -7.36
N SER A 205 13.98 8.83 -7.95
CA SER A 205 14.13 8.99 -9.41
C SER A 205 13.91 7.68 -10.16
N SER A 206 14.34 6.55 -9.56
CA SER A 206 14.11 5.20 -10.06
C SER A 206 12.84 4.55 -9.54
N SER A 207 12.18 5.16 -8.55
CA SER A 207 10.90 4.72 -8.00
C SER A 207 9.74 5.21 -8.85
N PHE A 208 8.65 4.44 -8.87
CA PHE A 208 7.48 4.76 -9.67
C PHE A 208 6.21 4.18 -9.06
N PHE A 209 5.07 4.69 -9.52
CA PHE A 209 3.75 4.21 -9.17
C PHE A 209 2.96 3.84 -10.43
N VAL A 210 2.33 2.67 -10.43
CA VAL A 210 1.43 2.21 -11.49
C VAL A 210 0.01 2.18 -10.95
N GLY A 211 -0.93 2.81 -11.66
CA GLY A 211 -2.33 2.87 -11.24
C GLY A 211 -3.28 3.23 -12.37
N ASP A 212 -4.52 2.74 -12.30
CA ASP A 212 -5.55 2.98 -13.32
C ASP A 212 -6.34 4.27 -13.09
N ALA A 213 -6.32 4.84 -11.87
CA ALA A 213 -6.92 6.14 -11.59
C ALA A 213 -6.00 7.29 -12.05
N ALA A 214 -5.88 7.43 -13.38
CA ALA A 214 -4.96 8.35 -14.05
C ALA A 214 -5.60 9.70 -14.47
N GLY A 215 -6.89 9.90 -14.19
CA GLY A 215 -7.62 11.11 -14.60
C GLY A 215 -7.97 11.18 -16.09
N ARG A 216 -7.96 10.05 -16.81
CA ARG A 216 -8.44 9.98 -18.20
C ARG A 216 -9.96 10.14 -18.21
N LYS A 217 -10.53 10.48 -19.38
CA LYS A 217 -11.98 10.70 -19.54
C LYS A 217 -12.84 9.52 -19.06
N THR A 218 -12.32 8.30 -19.14
CA THR A 218 -12.99 7.07 -18.73
C THR A 218 -12.67 6.62 -17.31
N ASP A 219 -11.71 7.26 -16.65
CA ASP A 219 -11.31 6.89 -15.29
C ASP A 219 -12.30 7.44 -14.27
N PHE A 220 -12.51 6.68 -13.18
CA PHE A 220 -13.37 7.11 -12.08
C PHE A 220 -12.75 8.26 -11.25
N SER A 221 -11.41 8.34 -11.20
CA SER A 221 -10.66 9.36 -10.47
C SER A 221 -9.25 9.52 -11.03
N ASP A 222 -8.50 10.46 -10.48
CA ASP A 222 -7.07 10.70 -10.71
C ASP A 222 -6.20 10.40 -9.48
N SER A 223 -6.76 9.68 -8.49
CA SER A 223 -6.14 9.50 -7.17
C SER A 223 -4.76 8.82 -7.20
N ASP A 224 -4.52 7.92 -8.16
CA ASP A 224 -3.24 7.23 -8.32
C ASP A 224 -2.16 8.17 -8.89
N LYS A 225 -2.53 8.96 -9.90
CA LYS A 225 -1.64 9.95 -10.49
C LYS A 225 -1.29 11.03 -9.47
N ALA A 226 -2.28 11.59 -8.79
CA ALA A 226 -2.06 12.62 -7.79
C ALA A 226 -1.26 12.10 -6.58
N PHE A 227 -1.43 10.83 -6.18
CA PHE A 227 -0.59 10.19 -5.17
C PHE A 227 0.89 10.15 -5.60
N ALA A 228 1.17 9.70 -6.82
CA ALA A 228 2.53 9.64 -7.37
C ALA A 228 3.19 11.03 -7.45
N GLU A 229 2.44 12.04 -7.93
CA GLU A 229 2.88 13.43 -7.98
C GLU A 229 3.19 13.98 -6.58
N THR A 230 2.33 13.71 -5.60
CA THR A 230 2.51 14.15 -4.21
C THR A 230 3.68 13.44 -3.52
N VAL A 231 4.05 12.23 -3.93
CA VAL A 231 5.27 11.53 -3.46
C VAL A 231 6.51 12.03 -4.21
N GLY A 232 6.37 12.47 -5.46
CA GLY A 232 7.49 12.91 -6.30
C GLY A 232 8.15 11.76 -7.06
N ILE A 233 7.39 10.75 -7.45
CA ILE A 233 7.84 9.58 -8.21
C ILE A 233 7.15 9.51 -9.58
N GLN A 234 7.71 8.74 -10.51
CA GLN A 234 7.14 8.60 -11.85
C GLN A 234 5.79 7.89 -11.80
N PHE A 235 4.83 8.31 -12.64
CA PHE A 235 3.52 7.65 -12.77
C PHE A 235 3.38 6.96 -14.12
N GLN A 236 2.81 5.75 -14.12
CA GLN A 236 2.47 5.00 -15.34
C GLN A 236 1.07 4.37 -15.21
N THR A 237 0.36 4.21 -16.32
CA THR A 237 -0.88 3.42 -16.33
C THR A 237 -0.55 1.93 -16.47
N PRO A 238 -1.45 1.02 -16.06
CA PRO A 238 -1.21 -0.42 -16.13
C PRO A 238 -0.98 -0.90 -17.56
N GLU A 239 -1.69 -0.31 -18.55
CA GLU A 239 -1.48 -0.64 -19.96
C GLU A 239 -0.07 -0.25 -20.42
N ALA A 240 0.39 0.93 -20.04
CA ALA A 240 1.71 1.43 -20.40
C ALA A 240 2.84 0.65 -19.72
N PHE A 241 2.59 0.00 -18.59
CA PHE A 241 3.59 -0.74 -17.85
C PHE A 241 3.62 -2.23 -18.22
N PHE A 242 2.47 -2.91 -18.27
CA PHE A 242 2.41 -4.36 -18.44
C PHE A 242 2.32 -4.83 -19.90
N ARG A 243 1.85 -3.99 -20.84
CA ARG A 243 1.67 -4.36 -22.25
C ARG A 243 2.81 -3.92 -23.17
N LYS A 244 3.94 -3.55 -22.59
CA LYS A 244 5.18 -3.28 -23.33
C LYS A 244 5.98 -4.54 -23.53
#